data_AF-A0A8B8D4H4-F1
#
_entry.id   AF-A0A8B8D4H4-F1
#
_cell.length_a   1.000
_cell.length_b   1.000
_cell.length_c   1.000
_cell.angle_alpha   90.00
_cell.angle_beta   90.00
_cell.angle_gamma   90.00
#
_symmetry.space_group_name_H-M   'P 1'
#
loop_
_entity.id
_entity.type
_entity.pdbx_description
1 polymer ?
#
loop_
_entity_poly.entity_id
_entity_poly.type
_entity_poly.pdbx_seq_one_letter_code
_entity_poly.pdbx_strand_id
1 'polypeptide(L)'
;MRYQTVVTILASLLAVGEPHGYMIDPPQRSSMWRVYPGFTPNYNDMELYCGGREVKVVLTANHVGDFQFKLCPHNNPNERVSPQCLDQHVLTLAGTNDHRYLVSSMQWEHEIDLQLPPEVVCTQCVLQWTYTTGKSPR
;
A
#
# COMPACT_ATOMS: atom_id res chain seq x y z
N MET A 1 -16.93 15.42 -54.38
CA MET A 1 -15.90 14.37 -54.34
C MET A 1 -14.92 14.73 -53.22
N ARG A 2 -15.22 14.33 -51.98
CA ARG A 2 -14.61 13.19 -51.27
C ARG A 2 -13.07 13.22 -51.31
N TYR A 3 -12.46 13.76 -50.25
CA TYR A 3 -11.37 13.08 -49.55
C TYR A 3 -11.72 13.06 -48.07
N GLN A 4 -12.25 11.91 -47.70
CA GLN A 4 -12.33 11.42 -46.34
C GLN A 4 -10.90 11.26 -45.81
N THR A 5 -10.76 11.22 -44.48
CA THR A 5 -9.63 10.64 -43.73
C THR A 5 -8.42 11.57 -43.54
N VAL A 6 -8.35 12.27 -42.41
CA VAL A 6 -7.41 11.94 -41.31
C VAL A 6 -8.00 12.57 -40.04
N VAL A 7 -8.96 11.88 -39.41
CA VAL A 7 -9.20 12.12 -37.98
C VAL A 7 -8.08 11.36 -37.29
N THR A 8 -6.98 12.04 -37.01
CA THR A 8 -5.95 11.53 -36.10
C THR A 8 -6.63 11.43 -34.74
N ILE A 9 -7.13 10.24 -34.42
CA ILE A 9 -7.39 9.87 -33.03
C ILE A 9 -6.01 9.92 -32.39
N LEU A 10 -5.69 11.05 -31.78
CA LEU A 10 -4.67 11.10 -30.75
C LEU A 10 -5.24 10.23 -29.64
N ALA A 11 -4.99 8.92 -29.73
CA ALA A 11 -5.17 8.02 -28.62
C ALA A 11 -4.26 8.62 -27.56
N SER A 12 -4.86 9.41 -26.67
CA SER A 12 -4.18 9.93 -25.51
C SER A 12 -3.51 8.72 -24.89
N LEU A 13 -2.19 8.77 -24.79
CA LEU A 13 -1.46 7.99 -23.82
C LEU A 13 -2.03 8.40 -22.46
N LEU A 14 -3.18 7.84 -22.08
CA LEU A 14 -3.42 7.54 -20.69
C LEU A 14 -2.36 6.51 -20.39
N ALA A 15 -1.17 7.00 -20.02
CA ALA A 15 -0.18 6.19 -19.36
C ALA A 15 -0.94 5.57 -18.19
N VAL A 16 -1.31 4.31 -18.35
CA VAL A 16 -1.65 3.44 -17.24
C VAL A 16 -0.29 3.20 -16.60
N GLY A 17 0.20 4.20 -15.86
CA GLY A 17 1.28 3.96 -14.93
C GLY A 17 0.76 2.89 -13.98
N GLU A 18 1.54 1.88 -13.70
CA GLU A 18 1.21 1.00 -12.59
C GLU A 18 1.41 1.81 -11.30
N PRO A 19 0.51 1.66 -10.32
CA PRO A 19 0.69 2.29 -9.02
C PRO A 19 1.82 1.60 -8.26
N HIS A 20 2.70 2.42 -7.71
CA HIS A 20 3.90 1.96 -7.03
C HIS A 20 4.05 2.68 -5.71
N GLY A 21 4.43 1.92 -4.71
CA GLY A 21 4.78 2.48 -3.43
C GLY A 21 5.32 1.45 -2.48
N TYR A 22 6.07 1.94 -1.52
CA TYR A 22 6.66 1.14 -0.47
C TYR A 22 6.56 1.88 0.84
N MET A 23 7.15 1.25 1.84
CA MET A 23 6.70 1.19 3.19
C MET A 23 7.93 1.20 4.05
N ILE A 24 8.20 2.36 4.65
CA ILE A 24 9.55 2.66 5.16
C ILE A 24 9.61 2.92 6.66
N ASP A 25 8.50 3.30 7.28
CA ASP A 25 8.39 3.36 8.73
C ASP A 25 7.08 2.74 9.24
N PRO A 26 7.14 1.55 9.86
CA PRO A 26 8.26 0.61 9.86
C PRO A 26 8.70 0.22 8.43
N PRO A 27 9.86 -0.39 8.19
CA PRO A 27 10.18 -0.84 6.84
C PRO A 27 9.49 -2.17 6.52
N GLN A 28 8.79 -2.27 5.39
CA GLN A 28 8.31 -3.57 4.92
C GLN A 28 9.45 -4.53 4.61
N ARG A 29 9.14 -5.83 4.61
CA ARG A 29 10.11 -6.90 4.38
C ARG A 29 10.99 -6.66 3.16
N SER A 30 10.40 -6.24 2.04
CA SER A 30 11.14 -5.97 0.80
C SER A 30 11.96 -4.68 0.85
N SER A 31 11.63 -3.73 1.73
CA SER A 31 12.32 -2.45 1.91
C SER A 31 13.30 -2.45 3.10
N MET A 32 13.40 -3.55 3.85
CA MET A 32 14.32 -3.72 4.99
C MET A 32 15.76 -3.33 4.67
N TRP A 33 16.24 -3.65 3.47
CA TRP A 33 17.61 -3.34 3.02
C TRP A 33 17.89 -1.84 2.89
N ARG A 34 16.85 -1.00 2.77
CA ARG A 34 17.00 0.47 2.71
C ARG A 34 17.33 1.07 4.07
N VAL A 35 16.97 0.39 5.16
CA VAL A 35 17.10 0.89 6.54
C VAL A 35 18.15 0.10 7.33
N TYR A 36 18.17 -1.22 7.19
CA TYR A 36 19.02 -2.10 7.98
C TYR A 36 20.15 -2.71 7.12
N PRO A 37 21.41 -2.59 7.54
CA PRO A 37 22.52 -3.24 6.85
C PRO A 37 22.43 -4.77 6.98
N GLY A 38 22.83 -5.50 5.93
CA GLY A 38 22.91 -6.96 5.93
C GLY A 38 21.72 -7.70 5.30
N PHE A 39 20.67 -6.99 4.88
CA PHE A 39 19.60 -7.58 4.07
C PHE A 39 19.93 -7.52 2.57
N THR A 40 19.57 -8.57 1.83
CA THR A 40 19.73 -8.60 0.38
C THR A 40 18.87 -7.51 -0.26
N PRO A 41 19.44 -6.62 -1.10
CA PRO A 41 18.67 -5.58 -1.76
C PRO A 41 17.59 -6.16 -2.68
N ASN A 42 16.34 -5.74 -2.46
CA ASN A 42 15.27 -5.88 -3.43
C ASN A 42 14.99 -4.48 -4.01
N TYR A 43 15.57 -4.19 -5.17
CA TYR A 43 15.36 -2.90 -5.85
C TYR A 43 13.94 -2.72 -6.37
N ASN A 44 13.13 -3.79 -6.42
CA ASN A 44 11.75 -3.75 -6.85
C ASN A 44 10.75 -3.82 -5.68
N ASP A 45 11.14 -3.27 -4.53
CA ASP A 45 10.34 -3.27 -3.30
C ASP A 45 9.12 -2.36 -3.35
N MET A 46 9.00 -1.50 -4.36
CA MET A 46 7.87 -0.61 -4.63
C MET A 46 6.78 -1.23 -5.53
N GLU A 47 7.03 -2.41 -6.09
CA GLU A 47 6.17 -3.13 -7.06
C GLU A 47 5.54 -4.40 -6.44
N LEU A 48 5.16 -4.33 -5.17
CA LEU A 48 4.62 -5.48 -4.44
C LEU A 48 3.10 -5.59 -4.61
N TYR A 49 2.66 -6.14 -5.73
CA TYR A 49 1.26 -6.51 -5.96
C TYR A 49 0.80 -7.63 -5.00
N CYS A 50 0.29 -7.25 -3.82
CA CYS A 50 -0.33 -8.10 -2.79
C CYS A 50 0.63 -8.94 -1.91
N GLY A 51 1.61 -8.30 -1.25
CA GLY A 51 2.59 -9.01 -0.38
C GLY A 51 3.29 -8.27 0.79
N GLY A 52 2.59 -7.40 1.55
CA GLY A 52 2.75 -6.81 2.93
C GLY A 52 4.12 -6.58 3.67
N ARG A 53 4.34 -5.42 4.39
CA ARG A 53 3.89 -4.99 5.77
C ARG A 53 4.48 -3.62 6.31
N GLU A 54 3.68 -2.77 7.00
CA GLU A 54 3.85 -1.47 7.79
C GLU A 54 4.49 -0.12 7.26
N VAL A 55 3.82 1.06 7.02
CA VAL A 55 4.20 2.20 6.06
C VAL A 55 4.17 3.62 6.65
N LYS A 56 5.26 4.37 6.49
CA LYS A 56 5.27 5.62 5.70
C LYS A 56 5.25 5.26 4.22
N VAL A 57 4.21 5.71 3.52
CA VAL A 57 4.01 5.36 2.09
C VAL A 57 4.74 6.38 1.24
N VAL A 58 5.72 5.94 0.45
CA VAL A 58 6.23 6.75 -0.66
C VAL A 58 5.59 6.21 -1.94
N LEU A 59 4.67 6.96 -2.52
CA LEU A 59 4.14 6.66 -3.85
C LEU A 59 5.16 7.13 -4.88
N THR A 60 5.65 6.24 -5.74
CA THR A 60 6.48 6.64 -6.89
C THR A 60 5.64 6.88 -8.14
N ALA A 61 4.41 6.34 -8.17
CA ALA A 61 3.36 6.69 -9.12
C ALA A 61 2.00 6.75 -8.41
N ASN A 62 1.45 7.96 -8.26
CA ASN A 62 0.21 8.22 -7.54
C ASN A 62 -1.00 8.14 -8.48
N HIS A 63 -1.90 7.19 -8.21
CA HIS A 63 -3.12 6.97 -9.00
C HIS A 63 -4.40 7.29 -8.24
N VAL A 64 -4.29 8.06 -7.14
CA VAL A 64 -5.40 8.37 -6.22
C VAL A 64 -5.98 7.06 -5.65
N GLY A 65 -6.96 7.14 -4.74
CA GLY A 65 -7.64 5.96 -4.20
C GLY A 65 -7.60 5.95 -2.68
N ASP A 66 -7.45 4.78 -2.09
CA ASP A 66 -7.42 4.62 -0.64
C ASP A 66 -6.35 3.67 -0.13
N PHE A 67 -5.86 3.96 1.06
CA PHE A 67 -5.07 3.05 1.87
C PHE A 67 -5.93 2.44 2.96
N GLN A 68 -5.79 1.12 3.15
CA GLN A 68 -6.37 0.39 4.28
C GLN A 68 -5.26 -0.33 5.04
N PHE A 69 -5.45 -0.43 6.36
CA PHE A 69 -4.51 -1.04 7.29
C PHE A 69 -5.19 -2.12 8.11
N LYS A 70 -4.49 -3.23 8.32
CA LYS A 70 -4.94 -4.36 9.15
C LYS A 70 -3.81 -4.84 10.04
N LEU A 71 -4.14 -5.30 11.25
CA LEU A 71 -3.19 -5.85 12.21
C LEU A 71 -3.51 -7.33 12.50
N CYS A 72 -2.50 -8.13 12.81
CA CYS A 72 -2.69 -9.51 13.24
C CYS A 72 -1.65 -9.88 14.32
N PRO A 73 -2.05 -10.39 15.49
CA PRO A 73 -1.11 -10.87 16.52
C PRO A 73 -0.55 -12.26 16.16
N HIS A 74 0.45 -12.30 15.28
CA HIS A 74 1.00 -13.54 14.73
C HIS A 74 2.27 -13.99 15.44
N ASN A 75 2.13 -14.64 16.59
CA ASN A 75 3.26 -14.92 17.49
C ASN A 75 4.14 -16.13 17.11
N ASN A 76 3.95 -16.74 15.94
CA ASN A 76 4.76 -17.87 15.46
C ASN A 76 5.39 -17.56 14.09
N PRO A 77 6.72 -17.29 14.02
CA PRO A 77 7.37 -16.90 12.78
C PRO A 77 7.48 -18.02 11.75
N ASN A 78 7.24 -19.27 12.14
CA ASN A 78 7.27 -20.43 11.25
C ASN A 78 5.91 -20.71 10.60
N GLU A 79 4.88 -19.97 10.99
CA GLU A 79 3.56 -20.07 10.38
C GLU A 79 3.33 -18.96 9.36
N ARG A 80 2.40 -19.19 8.44
CA ARG A 80 1.97 -18.15 7.51
C ARG A 80 0.82 -17.37 8.14
N VAL A 81 0.92 -16.04 8.11
CA VAL A 81 -0.22 -15.20 8.49
C VAL A 81 -1.43 -15.48 7.59
N SER A 82 -2.60 -15.65 8.21
CA SER A 82 -3.85 -15.92 7.50
C SER A 82 -4.61 -14.62 7.22
N PRO A 83 -5.35 -14.54 6.10
CA PRO A 83 -6.29 -13.44 5.87
C PRO A 83 -7.29 -13.27 7.01
N GLN A 84 -7.76 -14.38 7.59
CA GLN A 84 -8.72 -14.38 8.69
C GLN A 84 -8.19 -13.64 9.92
N CYS A 85 -6.90 -13.80 10.26
CA CYS A 85 -6.30 -13.05 11.37
C CYS A 85 -6.21 -11.55 11.09
N LEU A 86 -5.88 -11.18 9.85
CA LEU A 86 -5.81 -9.78 9.44
C LEU A 86 -7.18 -9.11 9.43
N ASP A 87 -8.21 -9.83 8.96
CA ASP A 87 -9.58 -9.32 8.89
C ASP A 87 -10.21 -9.08 10.27
N GLN A 88 -9.62 -9.63 11.35
CA GLN A 88 -10.07 -9.40 12.72
C GLN A 88 -9.76 -7.98 13.24
N HIS A 89 -8.68 -7.35 12.76
CA HIS A 89 -8.27 -6.02 13.24
C HIS A 89 -8.00 -5.07 12.08
N VAL A 90 -9.09 -4.64 11.43
CA VAL A 90 -9.03 -3.51 10.49
C VAL A 90 -8.87 -2.22 11.29
N LEU A 91 -7.74 -1.53 11.10
CA LEU A 91 -7.41 -0.35 11.90
C LEU A 91 -8.19 0.88 11.45
N THR A 92 -8.42 1.81 12.39
CA THR A 92 -8.96 3.14 12.09
C THR A 92 -7.83 4.18 12.08
N LEU A 93 -8.08 5.31 11.42
CA LEU A 93 -7.21 6.47 11.51
C LEU A 93 -7.34 7.10 12.91
N ALA A 94 -6.22 7.51 13.50
CA ALA A 94 -6.21 8.08 14.83
C ALA A 94 -7.07 9.35 14.90
N GLY A 95 -7.90 9.46 15.95
CA GLY A 95 -8.82 10.58 16.12
C GLY A 95 -10.05 10.58 15.22
N THR A 96 -10.25 9.55 14.39
CA THR A 96 -11.44 9.37 13.55
C THR A 96 -12.06 7.97 13.74
N ASN A 97 -13.16 7.71 13.04
CA ASN A 97 -13.78 6.38 12.93
C ASN A 97 -13.61 5.78 11.52
N ASP A 98 -12.73 6.35 10.70
CA ASP A 98 -12.54 5.94 9.32
C ASP A 98 -11.50 4.83 9.21
N HIS A 99 -11.76 3.82 8.39
CA HIS A 99 -10.84 2.71 8.11
C HIS A 99 -10.03 2.91 6.82
N ARG A 100 -10.19 4.05 6.15
CA ARG A 100 -9.59 4.32 4.84
C ARG A 100 -9.01 5.72 4.80
N TYR A 101 -7.73 5.80 4.47
CA TYR A 101 -7.06 7.07 4.20
C TYR A 101 -7.16 7.39 2.71
N LEU A 102 -7.71 8.56 2.37
CA LEU A 102 -7.87 8.98 0.97
C LEU A 102 -6.57 9.58 0.43
N VAL A 103 -6.08 9.01 -0.67
CA VAL A 103 -4.85 9.45 -1.32
C VAL A 103 -5.17 10.62 -2.25
N SER A 104 -4.63 11.80 -1.96
CA SER A 104 -4.71 12.96 -2.86
C SER A 104 -3.64 12.88 -3.95
N SER A 105 -3.87 13.48 -5.12
CA SER A 105 -2.95 13.43 -6.27
C SER A 105 -1.67 14.24 -6.11
N MET A 106 -1.61 15.13 -5.12
CA MET A 106 -0.49 16.08 -4.94
C MET A 106 0.54 15.63 -3.91
N GLN A 107 0.26 14.55 -3.19
CA GLN A 107 1.08 14.06 -2.09
C GLN A 107 1.80 12.77 -2.50
N TRP A 108 3.10 12.74 -2.26
CA TRP A 108 3.98 11.61 -2.61
C TRP A 108 4.42 10.82 -1.39
N GLU A 109 4.51 11.48 -0.23
CA GLU A 109 4.80 10.86 1.05
C GLU A 109 3.59 10.98 1.96
N HIS A 110 3.17 9.87 2.56
CA HIS A 110 2.03 9.86 3.49
C HIS A 110 2.47 9.36 4.86
N GLU A 111 2.28 10.23 5.85
CA GLU A 111 2.40 9.93 7.27
C GLU A 111 0.98 9.78 7.82
N ILE A 112 0.67 8.60 8.35
CA ILE A 112 -0.70 8.19 8.67
C ILE A 112 -0.71 7.62 10.08
N ASP A 113 -1.38 8.32 10.98
CA ASP A 113 -1.56 7.86 12.36
C ASP A 113 -2.70 6.85 12.44
N LEU A 114 -2.42 5.67 13.00
CA LEU A 114 -3.36 4.57 13.15
C LEU A 114 -3.69 4.35 14.63
N GLN A 115 -4.96 4.08 14.91
CA GLN A 115 -5.39 3.66 16.25
C GLN A 115 -5.17 2.16 16.41
N LEU A 116 -4.28 1.77 17.32
CA LEU A 116 -4.07 0.37 17.66
C LEU A 116 -5.19 -0.15 18.59
N PRO A 117 -5.64 -1.40 18.44
CA PRO A 117 -6.61 -2.01 19.36
C PRO A 117 -5.95 -2.27 20.71
N PRO A 118 -6.53 -1.79 21.82
CA PRO A 118 -5.91 -1.90 23.15
C PRO A 118 -5.76 -3.34 23.66
N GLU A 119 -6.56 -4.27 23.14
CA GLU A 119 -6.54 -5.69 23.49
C GLU A 119 -5.49 -6.53 22.74
N VAL A 120 -4.89 -5.97 21.68
CA VAL A 120 -3.96 -6.71 20.83
C VAL A 120 -2.54 -6.61 21.40
N VAL A 121 -2.01 -7.75 21.81
CA VAL A 121 -0.61 -7.90 22.25
C VAL A 121 0.05 -9.03 21.46
N CYS A 122 1.23 -8.76 20.90
CA CYS A 122 1.97 -9.74 20.11
C CYS A 122 3.49 -9.59 20.29
N THR A 123 4.19 -10.72 20.26
CA THR A 123 5.65 -10.79 20.17
C THR A 123 6.12 -10.64 18.73
N GLN A 124 5.26 -10.97 17.77
CA GLN A 124 5.49 -10.76 16.34
C GLN A 124 4.19 -10.29 15.68
N CYS A 125 4.14 -9.02 15.28
CA CYS A 125 2.91 -8.39 14.81
C CYS A 125 2.80 -8.28 13.28
N VAL A 126 1.53 -8.22 12.89
CA VAL A 126 0.85 -8.30 11.60
C VAL A 126 0.44 -7.06 10.86
N LEU A 127 1.23 -6.02 10.58
CA LEU A 127 0.61 -4.93 9.80
C LEU A 127 0.55 -5.18 8.30
N GLN A 128 -0.63 -5.29 7.73
CA GLN A 128 -0.86 -5.25 6.29
C GLN A 128 -1.35 -3.87 5.87
N TRP A 129 -0.77 -3.36 4.79
CA TRP A 129 -1.30 -2.23 4.03
C TRP A 129 -1.80 -2.69 2.68
N THR A 130 -2.89 -2.11 2.27
CA THR A 130 -3.48 -2.28 0.95
C THR A 130 -3.65 -0.90 0.33
N TYR A 131 -3.07 -0.70 -0.86
CA TYR A 131 -3.37 0.45 -1.69
C TYR A 131 -4.36 0.05 -2.78
N THR A 132 -5.59 0.55 -2.68
CA THR A 132 -6.63 0.39 -3.71
C THR A 132 -6.65 1.64 -4.59
N THR A 133 -6.34 1.51 -5.88
CA THR A 133 -6.22 2.68 -6.74
C THR A 133 -7.53 3.08 -7.40
N GLY A 134 -7.72 4.37 -7.68
CA GLY A 134 -8.97 4.91 -8.24
C GLY A 134 -9.30 4.42 -9.67
N LYS A 135 -8.34 3.81 -10.38
CA LYS A 135 -8.53 3.23 -11.72
C LYS A 135 -8.76 1.72 -11.73
N SER A 136 -8.67 1.04 -10.58
CA SER A 136 -8.91 -0.41 -10.48
C SER A 136 -10.40 -0.70 -10.29
N PRO A 137 -11.04 -1.54 -11.13
CA PRO A 137 -12.42 -1.98 -10.88
C PRO A 137 -12.49 -2.83 -9.59
N ARG A 138 -13.57 -2.66 -8.83
CA ARG A 138 -13.94 -3.53 -7.70
C ARG A 138 -14.55 -4.83 -8.18
#